data_AF-A0A379XX07-F1
#
_entry.id   AF-A0A379XX07-F1
#
_cell.length_a   1.000
_cell.length_b   1.000
_cell.length_c   1.000
_cell.angle_alpha   90.00
_cell.angle_beta   90.00
_cell.angle_gamma   90.00
#
_symmetry.space_group_name_H-M   'P 1'
#
loop_
_entity.id
_entity.type
_entity.pdbx_description
1 polymer ?
#
loop_
_entity_poly.entity_id
_entity_poly.type
_entity_poly.pdbx_seq_one_letter_code
_entity_poly.pdbx_strand_id
1 'polypeptide(L)'
;MWGSGTPMREFLHVDDMAAASIHVMELAREVWQENTDPMLSHINVGTGVDCTIRELAQTIAKVVGLPGPGGVRRREAGRHAA
;
A
#
# COMPACT_ATOMS: atom_id res chain seq x y z
N MET A 1 -4.77 -13.80 11.14
CA MET A 1 -4.70 -13.67 9.67
C MET A 1 -5.17 -14.98 9.09
N TRP A 2 -6.04 -14.96 8.09
CA TRP A 2 -6.45 -16.18 7.39
C TRP A 2 -5.47 -16.46 6.25
N GLY A 3 -5.00 -17.72 6.13
CA GLY A 3 -3.99 -18.12 5.14
C GLY A 3 -2.53 -17.94 5.60
N SER A 4 -1.58 -18.30 4.74
CA SER A 4 -0.12 -18.28 5.01
C SER A 4 0.48 -16.86 5.09
N GLY A 5 -0.21 -15.88 4.51
CA GLY A 5 0.29 -14.52 4.31
C GLY A 5 1.37 -14.40 3.23
N THR A 6 1.68 -15.47 2.49
CA THR A 6 2.67 -15.48 1.40
C THR A 6 2.19 -14.90 0.06
N PRO A 7 0.88 -14.76 -0.25
CA PRO A 7 0.48 -14.05 -1.46
C PRO A 7 1.03 -12.63 -1.50
N MET A 8 1.46 -12.23 -2.70
CA MET A 8 2.06 -10.92 -2.98
C MET A 8 1.00 -9.96 -3.53
N ARG A 9 1.05 -8.69 -3.11
CA ARG A 9 0.16 -7.62 -3.58
C ARG A 9 0.91 -6.30 -3.69
N GLU A 10 0.49 -5.51 -4.66
CA GLU A 10 0.90 -4.13 -4.88
C GLU A 10 -0.11 -3.16 -4.24
N PHE A 11 0.40 -2.05 -3.69
CA PHE A 11 -0.40 -0.97 -3.11
C PHE A 11 0.10 0.37 -3.63
N LEU A 12 -0.83 1.30 -3.91
CA LEU A 12 -0.54 2.66 -4.33
C LEU A 12 -1.33 3.62 -3.43
N HIS A 13 -0.68 4.70 -2.96
CA HIS A 13 -1.38 5.71 -2.18
C HIS A 13 -2.32 6.52 -3.07
N VAL A 14 -3.46 6.97 -2.54
CA VAL A 14 -4.49 7.66 -3.33
C VAL A 14 -4.00 8.98 -3.92
N ASP A 15 -3.12 9.70 -3.20
CA ASP A 15 -2.54 10.95 -3.71
C ASP A 15 -1.61 10.71 -4.90
N ASP A 16 -0.85 9.61 -4.89
CA ASP A 16 -0.01 9.23 -6.03
C ASP A 16 -0.88 8.84 -7.23
N MET A 17 -1.99 8.13 -7.00
CA MET A 17 -2.96 7.83 -8.06
C MET A 17 -3.60 9.10 -8.63
N ALA A 18 -3.94 10.08 -7.79
CA ALA A 18 -4.49 11.35 -8.22
C ALA A 18 -3.48 12.14 -9.06
N ALA A 19 -2.23 12.24 -8.60
CA ALA A 19 -1.14 12.89 -9.32
C ALA A 19 -0.87 12.22 -10.68
N ALA A 20 -0.81 10.90 -10.73
CA ALA A 20 -0.64 10.15 -11.97
C ALA A 20 -1.82 10.33 -12.93
N SER A 21 -3.06 10.37 -12.42
CA SER A 21 -4.26 10.59 -13.23
C SER A 21 -4.25 11.97 -13.89
N ILE A 22 -3.90 13.01 -13.13
CA ILE A 22 -3.75 14.39 -13.66
C ILE A 22 -2.64 14.42 -14.70
N HIS A 23 -1.49 13.82 -14.39
CA HIS A 23 -0.36 13.76 -15.33
C HIS A 23 -0.76 13.14 -16.67
N VAL A 24 -1.43 11.98 -16.66
CA VAL A 24 -1.91 11.32 -17.89
C VAL A 24 -2.89 12.19 -18.65
N MET A 25 -3.80 12.88 -17.95
CA MET A 25 -4.80 13.77 -18.57
C MET A 25 -4.19 15.01 -19.22
N GLU A 26 -3.04 15.48 -18.70
CA GLU A 26 -2.34 16.67 -19.18
C GLU A 26 -1.28 16.37 -20.25
N LEU A 27 -1.04 15.10 -20.58
CA LEU A 27 -0.12 14.74 -21.66
C LEU A 27 -0.57 15.34 -23.01
N ALA A 28 0.40 15.79 -23.79
CA ALA A 28 0.16 16.09 -25.19
C ALA A 28 -0.36 14.82 -25.89
N ARG A 29 -1.34 15.00 -26.79
CA ARG A 29 -2.02 13.88 -27.44
C ARG A 29 -1.05 12.98 -28.19
N GLU A 30 -0.05 13.56 -28.83
CA GLU A 30 0.98 12.85 -29.59
C GLU A 30 1.80 11.94 -28.66
N VAL A 31 2.20 12.44 -27.49
CA VAL A 31 2.92 11.65 -26.48
C VAL A 31 2.07 10.51 -25.96
N TRP A 32 0.79 10.76 -25.67
CA TRP A 32 -0.13 9.69 -25.24
C TRP A 32 -0.30 8.62 -26.32
N GLN A 33 -0.42 9.02 -27.59
CA GLN A 33 -0.54 8.11 -28.73
C GLN A 33 0.74 7.32 -29.02
N GLU A 34 1.92 7.87 -28.75
CA GLU A 34 3.19 7.15 -28.86
C GLU A 34 3.31 6.00 -27.85
N ASN A 35 2.53 6.06 -26.76
CA ASN A 35 2.58 5.10 -25.66
C ASN A 35 1.31 4.24 -25.53
N THR A 36 0.34 4.39 -26.45
CA THR A 36 -0.94 3.65 -26.42
C THR A 36 -1.41 3.27 -27.81
N ASP A 37 -2.13 2.14 -27.92
CA ASP A 37 -2.80 1.77 -29.17
C ASP A 37 -4.29 2.07 -29.10
N PRO A 38 -4.97 2.39 -30.22
CA PRO A 38 -6.40 2.70 -30.23
C PRO A 38 -7.31 1.63 -29.58
N MET A 39 -6.92 0.36 -29.65
CA MET A 39 -7.65 -0.77 -29.06
C MET A 39 -6.96 -1.36 -27.81
N LEU A 40 -5.88 -0.75 -27.34
CA LEU A 40 -5.14 -1.10 -26.13
C LEU A 40 -4.63 0.17 -25.44
N SER A 41 -5.56 1.06 -25.11
CA SER A 41 -5.26 2.43 -24.68
C SER A 41 -5.28 2.65 -23.17
N HIS A 42 -5.47 1.59 -22.39
CA HIS A 42 -5.48 1.68 -20.94
C HIS A 42 -4.06 1.86 -20.41
N ILE A 43 -3.91 2.69 -19.37
CA ILE A 43 -2.65 2.90 -18.67
C ILE A 43 -2.84 2.36 -17.25
N ASN A 44 -2.05 1.36 -16.90
CA ASN A 44 -1.98 0.87 -15.52
C ASN A 44 -1.10 1.82 -14.71
N VAL A 45 -1.55 2.17 -13.51
CA VAL A 45 -0.80 2.99 -12.56
C VAL A 45 -0.56 2.17 -11.30
N GLY A 46 0.70 2.06 -10.91
CA GLY A 46 1.16 1.28 -9.79
C GLY A 46 2.59 1.66 -9.39
N THR A 47 3.07 1.10 -8.29
CA THR A 47 4.46 1.22 -7.84
C THR A 47 5.40 0.24 -8.55
N GLY A 48 4.86 -0.82 -9.17
CA GLY A 48 5.62 -1.94 -9.73
C GLY A 48 6.29 -2.82 -8.68
N VAL A 49 5.96 -2.64 -7.39
CA VAL A 49 6.57 -3.36 -6.28
C VAL A 49 5.51 -4.06 -5.44
N ASP A 50 5.65 -5.37 -5.31
CA ASP A 50 4.81 -6.17 -4.44
C ASP A 50 5.39 -6.31 -3.02
N CYS A 51 4.50 -6.49 -2.05
CA CYS A 51 4.84 -7.04 -0.74
C CYS A 51 3.91 -8.21 -0.38
N THR A 52 4.36 -9.06 0.54
CA THR A 52 3.52 -10.11 1.09
C THR A 52 2.41 -9.51 1.96
N ILE A 53 1.26 -10.20 2.02
CA ILE A 53 0.21 -9.87 3.00
C ILE A 53 0.75 -9.89 4.44
N ARG A 54 1.77 -10.71 4.72
CA ARG A 54 2.46 -10.73 6.01
C ARG A 54 3.17 -9.42 6.32
N GLU A 55 3.98 -8.91 5.39
CA GLU A 55 4.71 -7.64 5.54
C GLU A 55 3.74 -6.46 5.68
N LEU A 56 2.67 -6.44 4.88
CA LEU A 56 1.62 -5.43 5.01
C LEU A 56 1.00 -5.43 6.41
N ALA A 57 0.58 -6.60 6.91
CA ALA A 57 -0.06 -6.68 8.22
C ALA A 57 0.88 -6.30 9.37
N GLN A 58 2.17 -6.67 9.29
CA GLN A 58 3.18 -6.25 10.27
C GLN A 58 3.41 -4.75 10.24
N THR A 59 3.44 -4.14 9.05
CA THR A 59 3.59 -2.70 8.87
C THR A 59 2.39 -1.95 9.45
N ILE A 60 1.16 -2.40 9.16
CA ILE A 60 -0.07 -1.82 9.74
C ILE A 60 -0.04 -1.95 11.27
N ALA A 61 0.32 -3.12 11.82
CA ALA A 61 0.40 -3.32 13.25
C ALA A 61 1.40 -2.34 13.91
N LYS A 62 2.56 -2.12 13.28
CA LYS A 62 3.56 -1.14 13.75
C LYS A 62 3.03 0.29 13.73
N VAL A 63 2.35 0.70 12.66
CA VAL A 63 1.79 2.06 12.53
C VAL A 63 0.69 2.31 13.57
N VAL A 64 -0.19 1.33 13.79
CA VAL A 64 -1.31 1.45 14.76
C VAL A 64 -0.83 1.25 16.22
N GLY A 65 0.39 0.75 16.43
CA GLY A 65 0.91 0.43 17.77
C GLY A 65 0.30 -0.84 18.37
N LEU A 66 -0.14 -1.78 17.53
CA LEU A 66 -0.63 -3.07 18.00
C LEU A 66 0.53 -3.97 18.43
N PRO A 67 0.37 -4.72 19.54
CA PRO A 67 1.34 -5.76 19.88
C PRO A 67 1.45 -6.74 18.70
N GLY A 68 2.68 -7.15 18.38
CA GLY A 68 2.92 -8.15 17.34
C GLY A 68 2.18 -9.46 17.62
N PRO A 69 2.16 -10.41 16.68
CA PRO A 69 1.53 -11.71 16.90
C PRO A 69 2.20 -12.39 18.11
N GLY A 70 1.50 -12.50 19.25
CA GLY A 70 2.02 -13.00 20.52
C GLY A 70 2.38 -11.93 21.57
N GLY A 71 2.19 -10.65 21.27
CA GLY A 71 2.46 -9.55 22.19
C GLY A 71 1.44 -9.49 23.34
N VAL A 72 1.80 -10.05 24.49
CA VAL A 72 1.12 -9.78 25.76
C VAL A 72 1.23 -8.28 26.03
N ARG A 73 0.09 -7.59 26.16
CA ARG A 73 0.10 -6.23 26.74
C ARG A 73 0.75 -6.35 28.12
N ARG A 74 1.96 -5.79 28.30
CA ARG A 74 2.50 -5.58 29.65
C ARG A 74 1.48 -4.70 30.36
N ARG A 75 0.67 -5.28 31.24
CA ARG A 75 -0.08 -4.48 32.21
C ARG A 75 0.98 -3.73 32.99
N GLU A 76 0.94 -2.40 32.94
CA GLU A 76 1.65 -1.59 33.91
C GLU A 76 1.04 -1.90 35.28
N ALA A 77 1.65 -2.83 35.98
CA ALA A 77 1.39 -3.06 37.38
C ALA A 77 1.98 -1.88 38.15
N GLY A 78 1.09 -1.00 38.60
CA GLY A 78 1.20 -0.20 39.82
C GLY A 78 2.49 0.59 40.05
N ARG A 79 2.39 1.91 39.92
CA ARG A 79 3.03 2.84 40.85
C ARG A 79 2.07 3.99 41.06
N HIS A 80 1.30 3.95 42.15
CA HIS A 80 0.86 5.09 42.97
C HIS A 80 0.31 4.47 44.27
N ALA A 81 1.24 4.11 45.15
CA ALA A 81 1.00 3.90 46.56
C ALA A 81 2.12 4.65 47.28
N ALA A 82 1.86 5.92 47.59
CA ALA A 82 2.42 6.75 48.65
C ALA A 82 1.72 8.11 48.59
#